data_AF-A0A139N5R8-F1
#
_entry.id   AF-A0A139N5R8-F1
#
_cell.length_a   1.000
_cell.length_b   1.000
_cell.length_c   1.000
_cell.angle_alpha   90.00
_cell.angle_beta   90.00
_cell.angle_gamma   90.00
#
_symmetry.space_group_name_H-M   'P 1'
#
loop_
_entity.id
_entity.type
_entity.pdbx_description
1 polymer ?
#
loop_
_entity_poly.entity_id
_entity_poly.type
_entity_poly.pdbx_seq_one_letter_code
_entity_poly.pdbx_strand_id
1 'polypeptide(L)'
;MPTTKGPVETPTQTDARVPRTNDTPPEEMVKYYRVQGGESKELIHVNDDGTLSWNNEWKSEHNLNVSTGKDHSAYFKEKREGSYIIEVEVPKYFDDIINENAISQKGYKSNPLNQDGMAPKIVDEGVFMRNGFEGQAVELPAPINQWFIEYGQNARIIK
;
A
#
# COMPACT_ATOMS: atom_id res chain seq x y z
N MET A 1 32.92 37.96 41.10
CA MET A 1 33.88 36.85 41.34
C MET A 1 33.15 35.54 41.08
N PRO A 2 33.64 34.68 40.18
CA PRO A 2 32.90 33.50 39.75
C PRO A 2 33.09 32.34 40.72
N THR A 3 32.00 31.66 41.05
CA THR A 3 32.00 30.41 41.82
C THR A 3 32.21 29.25 40.84
N THR A 4 33.30 28.51 41.01
CA THR A 4 33.62 27.30 40.25
C THR A 4 32.53 26.25 40.46
N LYS A 5 31.82 25.87 39.39
CA LYS A 5 30.96 24.69 39.38
C LYS A 5 31.85 23.44 39.31
N GLY A 6 31.65 22.51 40.25
CA GLY A 6 32.24 21.17 40.18
C GLY A 6 31.68 20.36 39.01
N PRO A 7 32.28 19.20 38.69
CA PRO A 7 31.84 18.38 37.55
C PRO A 7 30.44 17.82 37.82
N VAL A 8 29.56 17.94 36.85
CA VAL A 8 28.28 17.23 36.82
C VAL A 8 28.57 15.81 36.34
N GLU A 9 28.50 14.84 37.23
CA GLU A 9 28.53 13.43 36.86
C GLU A 9 27.30 13.12 35.99
N THR A 10 27.56 12.67 34.76
CA THR A 10 26.53 12.22 33.83
C THR A 10 26.08 10.83 34.25
N PRO A 11 24.79 10.56 34.51
CA PRO A 11 24.36 9.20 34.83
C PRO A 11 24.57 8.31 33.60
N THR A 12 25.36 7.25 33.79
CA THR A 12 25.62 6.21 32.81
C THR A 12 24.30 5.56 32.39
N GLN A 13 24.08 5.47 31.08
CA GLN A 13 22.92 4.79 30.49
C GLN A 13 23.04 3.30 30.80
N THR A 14 22.32 2.84 31.83
CA THR A 14 22.25 1.43 32.18
C THR A 14 21.54 0.68 31.06
N ASP A 15 22.23 -0.32 30.54
CA ASP A 15 21.88 -1.22 29.45
C ASP A 15 20.59 -2.00 29.79
N ALA A 16 19.43 -1.38 29.58
CA ALA A 16 18.14 -2.05 29.64
C ALA A 16 17.95 -2.81 28.33
N ARG A 17 18.53 -4.01 28.25
CA ARG A 17 18.26 -4.99 27.20
C ARG A 17 16.77 -5.34 27.23
N VAL A 18 15.97 -4.66 26.41
CA VAL A 18 14.59 -5.05 26.13
C VAL A 18 14.63 -6.49 25.60
N PRO A 19 13.93 -7.44 26.21
CA PRO A 19 13.85 -8.79 25.69
C PRO A 19 13.16 -8.72 24.32
N ARG A 20 13.88 -9.04 23.24
CA ARG A 20 13.24 -9.38 21.97
C ARG A 20 12.60 -10.75 22.16
N THR A 21 11.31 -10.75 22.47
CA THR A 21 10.48 -11.95 22.47
C THR A 21 10.31 -12.38 21.01
N ASN A 22 10.88 -13.51 20.63
CA ASN A 22 10.67 -14.18 19.34
C ASN A 22 9.31 -14.89 19.28
N ASP A 23 8.29 -14.38 19.98
CA ASP A 23 6.98 -15.02 20.14
C ASP A 23 5.85 -14.30 19.39
N THR A 24 6.17 -13.31 18.54
CA THR A 24 5.17 -12.73 17.65
C THR A 24 4.81 -13.78 16.59
N PRO A 25 3.54 -14.22 16.49
CA PRO A 25 3.13 -15.09 15.40
C PRO A 25 3.45 -14.42 14.06
N PRO A 26 3.78 -15.20 13.01
CA PRO A 26 4.09 -14.62 11.71
C PRO A 26 2.96 -13.68 11.29
N GLU A 27 3.34 -12.47 10.89
CA GLU A 27 2.40 -11.45 10.43
C GLU A 27 1.61 -12.00 9.24
N GLU A 28 0.28 -11.99 9.34
CA GLU A 28 -0.58 -12.43 8.24
C GLU A 28 -0.48 -11.42 7.10
N MET A 29 -0.32 -11.93 5.87
CA MET A 29 -0.07 -11.13 4.69
C MET A 29 -1.19 -11.31 3.65
N VAL A 30 -1.57 -10.22 2.99
CA VAL A 30 -2.58 -10.19 1.93
C VAL A 30 -1.94 -9.78 0.61
N LYS A 31 -2.32 -10.45 -0.47
CA LYS A 31 -1.79 -10.17 -1.81
C LYS A 31 -2.63 -9.13 -2.53
N TYR A 32 -1.92 -8.20 -3.15
CA TYR A 32 -2.45 -7.20 -4.05
C TYR A 32 -1.77 -7.30 -5.41
N TYR A 33 -2.53 -6.96 -6.44
CA TYR A 33 -2.10 -6.96 -7.83
C TYR A 33 -2.37 -5.60 -8.46
N ARG A 34 -1.47 -5.16 -9.32
CA ARG A 34 -1.64 -3.93 -10.08
C ARG A 34 -1.12 -4.10 -11.50
N VAL A 35 -1.89 -3.61 -12.46
CA VAL A 35 -1.44 -3.48 -13.84
C VAL A 35 -0.62 -2.19 -13.97
N GLN A 36 0.55 -2.28 -14.58
CA GLN A 36 1.47 -1.18 -14.85
C GLN A 36 1.92 -1.18 -16.31
N GLY A 37 2.43 -0.03 -16.77
CA GLY A 37 2.86 0.14 -18.16
C GLY A 37 1.69 0.33 -19.14
N GLY A 38 2.02 0.70 -20.37
CA GLY A 38 1.04 1.14 -21.37
C GLY A 38 0.12 2.24 -20.81
N GLU A 39 -1.19 2.09 -21.03
CA GLU A 39 -2.20 3.03 -20.51
C GLU A 39 -2.33 3.05 -18.97
N SER A 40 -1.82 2.03 -18.27
CA SER A 40 -1.90 1.97 -16.80
C SER A 40 -0.84 2.81 -16.09
N LYS A 41 0.15 3.30 -16.87
CA LYS A 41 1.36 3.99 -16.42
C LYS A 41 2.21 3.15 -15.46
N GLU A 42 3.49 3.48 -15.38
CA GLU A 42 4.40 2.87 -14.41
C GLU A 42 4.49 3.78 -13.19
N LEU A 43 3.55 3.64 -12.25
CA LEU A 43 3.45 4.54 -11.09
C LEU A 43 4.44 4.18 -9.96
N ILE A 44 4.78 2.89 -9.85
CA ILE A 44 5.70 2.38 -8.83
C ILE A 44 6.77 1.49 -9.46
N HIS A 45 7.95 1.45 -8.87
CA HIS A 45 9.00 0.49 -9.20
C HIS A 45 9.02 -0.63 -8.18
N VAL A 46 9.30 -1.85 -8.66
CA VAL A 46 9.63 -3.00 -7.82
C VAL A 46 11.15 -3.03 -7.69
N ASN A 47 11.65 -2.88 -6.46
CA ASN A 47 13.08 -2.90 -6.18
C ASN A 47 13.60 -4.34 -6.10
N ASP A 48 14.92 -4.53 -6.21
CA ASP A 48 15.55 -5.87 -6.22
C ASP A 48 15.35 -6.65 -4.91
N ASP A 49 15.10 -5.94 -3.79
CA ASP A 49 14.83 -6.52 -2.47
C ASP A 49 13.35 -6.85 -2.23
N GLY A 50 12.49 -6.64 -3.23
CA GLY A 50 11.05 -6.86 -3.13
C GLY A 50 10.28 -5.74 -2.42
N THR A 51 10.92 -4.60 -2.13
CA THR A 51 10.23 -3.38 -1.69
C THR A 51 9.72 -2.56 -2.88
N LEU A 52 8.92 -1.55 -2.61
CA LEU A 52 8.38 -0.63 -3.62
C LEU A 52 8.99 0.76 -3.51
N SER A 53 9.07 1.46 -4.63
CA SER A 53 9.36 2.90 -4.66
C SER A 53 8.45 3.63 -5.63
N TRP A 54 8.21 4.92 -5.41
CA TRP A 54 7.49 5.74 -6.38
C TRP A 54 8.31 5.92 -7.65
N ASN A 55 7.64 5.86 -8.81
CA ASN A 55 8.20 6.45 -10.02
C ASN A 55 8.02 7.97 -9.95
N ASN A 56 9.13 8.70 -9.87
CA ASN A 56 9.14 10.16 -9.71
C ASN A 56 8.54 10.90 -10.92
N GLU A 57 8.44 10.28 -12.08
CA GLU A 57 7.73 10.85 -13.24
C GLU A 57 6.23 11.04 -12.97
N TRP A 58 5.67 10.23 -12.07
CA TRP A 58 4.23 10.10 -11.87
C TRP A 58 3.76 10.33 -10.42
N LYS A 59 4.69 10.72 -9.53
CA LYS A 59 4.51 10.75 -8.07
C LYS A 59 3.50 11.80 -7.56
N SER A 60 3.32 12.92 -8.24
CA SER A 60 2.65 14.09 -7.64
C SER A 60 1.12 14.08 -7.70
N GLU A 61 0.47 13.19 -8.47
CA GLU A 61 -0.96 13.39 -8.80
C GLU A 61 -1.79 12.11 -8.96
N HIS A 62 -1.31 10.95 -8.51
CA HIS A 62 -1.97 9.67 -8.85
C HIS A 62 -2.34 8.82 -7.65
N ASN A 63 -3.64 8.52 -7.59
CA ASN A 63 -4.16 7.43 -6.78
C ASN A 63 -3.64 6.10 -7.33
N LEU A 64 -3.41 5.12 -6.45
CA LEU A 64 -3.00 3.77 -6.86
C LEU A 64 -4.19 2.85 -6.97
N ASN A 65 -4.53 2.43 -8.17
CA ASN A 65 -5.47 1.33 -8.39
C ASN A 65 -4.75 -0.01 -8.17
N VAL A 66 -5.28 -0.82 -7.26
CA VAL A 66 -4.79 -2.17 -6.92
C VAL A 66 -5.99 -3.11 -6.77
N SER A 67 -5.75 -4.42 -6.78
CA SER A 67 -6.81 -5.43 -6.61
C SER A 67 -6.35 -6.59 -5.75
N THR A 68 -7.21 -7.11 -4.89
CA THR A 68 -6.93 -8.37 -4.14
C THR A 68 -7.13 -9.61 -5.02
N GLY A 69 -7.86 -9.48 -6.13
CA GLY A 69 -8.05 -10.52 -7.14
C GLY A 69 -7.05 -10.46 -8.30
N LYS A 70 -6.34 -11.57 -8.56
CA LYS A 70 -5.39 -11.66 -9.69
C LYS A 70 -6.09 -11.59 -11.05
N ASP A 71 -7.26 -12.21 -11.18
CA ASP A 71 -8.00 -12.31 -12.46
C ASP A 71 -8.45 -10.94 -12.97
N HIS A 72 -8.78 -10.02 -12.06
CA HIS A 72 -9.07 -8.64 -12.42
C HIS A 72 -7.88 -7.95 -13.09
N SER A 73 -6.67 -8.12 -12.52
CA SER A 73 -5.45 -7.57 -13.11
C SER A 73 -5.10 -8.24 -14.44
N ALA A 74 -5.31 -9.55 -14.56
CA ALA A 74 -5.11 -10.28 -15.82
C ALA A 74 -6.05 -9.77 -16.93
N TYR A 75 -7.34 -9.61 -16.62
CA TYR A 75 -8.34 -9.07 -17.54
C TYR A 75 -7.96 -7.70 -18.11
N PHE A 76 -7.41 -6.81 -17.27
CA PHE A 76 -6.98 -5.49 -17.72
C PHE A 76 -5.61 -5.50 -18.41
N LYS A 77 -4.69 -6.37 -18.01
CA LYS A 77 -3.40 -6.57 -18.70
C LYS A 77 -3.63 -6.95 -20.17
N GLU A 78 -4.54 -7.88 -20.44
CA GLU A 78 -4.85 -8.32 -21.82
C GLU A 78 -5.42 -7.20 -22.71
N LYS A 79 -5.99 -6.15 -22.11
CA LYS A 79 -6.58 -5.02 -22.83
C LYS A 79 -5.61 -3.86 -23.04
N ARG A 80 -4.44 -3.89 -22.43
CA ARG A 80 -3.48 -2.78 -22.39
C ARG A 80 -2.14 -3.26 -22.93
N GLU A 81 -1.87 -2.92 -24.18
CA GLU A 81 -0.60 -3.27 -24.82
C GLU A 81 0.59 -2.66 -24.06
N GLY A 82 1.70 -3.40 -23.99
CA GLY A 82 2.89 -2.98 -23.24
C GLY A 82 2.72 -2.97 -21.72
N SER A 83 1.61 -3.51 -21.19
CA SER A 83 1.39 -3.61 -19.74
C SER A 83 1.86 -4.94 -19.15
N TYR A 84 2.14 -4.90 -17.85
CA TYR A 84 2.53 -6.03 -17.02
C TYR A 84 1.82 -5.95 -15.67
N ILE A 85 1.87 -7.04 -14.89
CA ILE A 85 1.26 -7.10 -13.55
C ILE A 85 2.37 -7.13 -12.52
N ILE A 86 2.19 -6.38 -11.44
CA ILE A 86 2.96 -6.57 -10.20
C ILE A 86 2.09 -7.30 -9.19
N GLU A 87 2.71 -8.20 -8.43
CA GLU A 87 2.16 -8.79 -7.20
C GLU A 87 2.92 -8.20 -6.02
N VAL A 88 2.21 -7.83 -4.96
CA VAL A 88 2.74 -7.23 -3.73
C VAL A 88 2.04 -7.84 -2.54
N GLU A 89 2.76 -8.10 -1.46
CA GLU A 89 2.18 -8.50 -0.18
C GLU A 89 2.17 -7.31 0.78
N VAL A 90 1.05 -7.12 1.48
CA VAL A 90 0.92 -6.13 2.54
C VAL A 90 0.44 -6.80 3.83
N PRO A 91 0.79 -6.27 5.00
CA PRO A 91 0.26 -6.76 6.27
C PRO A 91 -1.27 -6.76 6.30
N LYS A 92 -1.85 -7.78 6.94
CA LYS A 92 -3.30 -7.89 7.06
C LYS A 92 -3.93 -6.69 7.78
N TYR A 93 -3.27 -6.11 8.78
CA TYR A 93 -3.82 -4.92 9.45
C TYR A 93 -3.97 -3.74 8.48
N PHE A 94 -3.11 -3.63 7.47
CA PHE A 94 -3.20 -2.58 6.47
C PHE A 94 -4.32 -2.86 5.46
N ASP A 95 -4.50 -4.13 5.08
CA ASP A 95 -5.67 -4.57 4.32
C ASP A 95 -6.99 -4.26 5.07
N ASP A 96 -7.05 -4.54 6.37
CA ASP A 96 -8.21 -4.24 7.21
C ASP A 96 -8.49 -2.73 7.24
N ILE A 97 -7.46 -1.87 7.37
CA ILE A 97 -7.61 -0.40 7.27
C ILE A 97 -8.21 0.00 5.91
N ILE A 98 -7.75 -0.58 4.81
CA ILE A 98 -8.31 -0.30 3.48
C ILE A 98 -9.79 -0.69 3.46
N ASN A 99 -10.12 -1.91 3.89
CA ASN A 99 -11.47 -2.47 3.83
C ASN A 99 -12.47 -1.72 4.73
N GLU A 100 -12.07 -1.35 5.94
CA GLU A 100 -12.92 -0.62 6.90
C GLU A 100 -13.26 0.79 6.42
N ASN A 101 -12.38 1.40 5.63
CA ASN A 101 -12.52 2.79 5.18
C ASN A 101 -12.92 2.91 3.70
N ALA A 102 -12.99 1.80 2.96
CA ALA A 102 -13.31 1.83 1.54
C ALA A 102 -14.77 2.25 1.30
N ILE A 103 -14.96 3.20 0.39
CA ILE A 103 -16.28 3.73 0.04
C ILE A 103 -16.62 3.31 -1.39
N SER A 104 -17.85 2.83 -1.60
CA SER A 104 -18.34 2.50 -2.94
C SER A 104 -18.21 3.69 -3.89
N GLN A 105 -17.89 3.42 -5.15
CA GLN A 105 -17.81 4.46 -6.19
C GLN A 105 -19.10 5.30 -6.28
N LYS A 106 -20.26 4.68 -6.08
CA LYS A 106 -21.54 5.38 -6.03
C LYS A 106 -21.63 6.21 -4.76
N GLY A 107 -21.75 7.53 -4.92
CA GLY A 107 -21.87 8.48 -3.82
C GLY A 107 -20.54 8.85 -3.16
N TYR A 108 -19.40 8.39 -3.69
CA TYR A 108 -18.07 8.61 -3.13
C TYR A 108 -17.79 10.09 -2.78
N LYS A 109 -18.01 11.01 -3.72
CA LYS A 109 -17.70 12.45 -3.54
C LYS A 109 -18.57 13.15 -2.49
N SER A 110 -19.78 12.66 -2.26
CA SER A 110 -20.74 13.24 -1.32
C SER A 110 -20.76 12.52 0.03
N ASN A 111 -19.99 11.44 0.18
CA ASN A 111 -19.97 10.67 1.41
C ASN A 111 -19.18 11.45 2.48
N PRO A 112 -19.78 11.76 3.65
CA PRO A 112 -19.09 12.50 4.71
C PRO A 112 -17.85 11.78 5.26
N LEU A 113 -17.75 10.46 5.10
CA LEU A 113 -16.58 9.67 5.47
C LEU A 113 -15.42 9.85 4.49
N ASN A 114 -15.69 10.37 3.29
CA ASN A 114 -14.67 10.65 2.29
C ASN A 114 -14.03 12.03 2.53
N GLN A 115 -13.37 12.18 3.68
CA GLN A 115 -12.75 13.40 4.17
C GLN A 115 -11.78 14.00 3.14
N ASP A 116 -12.30 14.88 2.28
CA ASP A 116 -11.58 15.49 1.16
C ASP A 116 -10.92 14.49 0.18
N GLY A 117 -11.57 13.35 -0.07
CA GLY A 117 -11.06 12.39 -1.06
C GLY A 117 -10.00 11.42 -0.54
N MET A 118 -9.73 11.39 0.76
CA MET A 118 -8.67 10.58 1.38
C MET A 118 -9.07 9.11 1.67
N ALA A 119 -10.35 8.75 1.51
CA ALA A 119 -10.80 7.38 1.76
C ALA A 119 -10.45 6.46 0.57
N PRO A 120 -10.11 5.18 0.76
CA PRO A 120 -10.07 4.25 -0.37
C PRO A 120 -11.41 4.22 -1.10
N LYS A 121 -11.37 4.07 -2.42
CA LYS A 121 -12.58 3.97 -3.24
C LYS A 121 -12.67 2.59 -3.87
N ILE A 122 -13.77 1.87 -3.65
CA ILE A 122 -14.04 0.61 -4.35
C ILE A 122 -14.36 0.95 -5.80
N VAL A 123 -13.68 0.30 -6.74
CA VAL A 123 -13.83 0.51 -8.19
C VAL A 123 -14.07 -0.81 -8.89
N ASP A 124 -14.54 -0.74 -10.14
CA ASP A 124 -14.70 -1.88 -11.04
C ASP A 124 -15.60 -3.02 -10.51
N GLU A 125 -16.48 -2.77 -9.52
CA GLU A 125 -17.41 -3.77 -8.96
C GLU A 125 -18.20 -4.51 -10.05
N GLY A 126 -18.65 -3.80 -11.09
CA GLY A 126 -19.36 -4.40 -12.22
C GLY A 126 -18.50 -5.35 -13.07
N VAL A 127 -17.18 -5.16 -13.10
CA VAL A 127 -16.23 -6.09 -13.75
C VAL A 127 -16.11 -7.36 -12.94
N PHE A 128 -15.99 -7.27 -11.62
CA PHE A 128 -15.96 -8.43 -10.73
C PHE A 128 -17.26 -9.24 -10.85
N MET A 129 -18.42 -8.59 -10.71
CA MET A 129 -19.72 -9.25 -10.80
C MET A 129 -19.97 -9.93 -12.13
N ARG A 130 -19.64 -9.27 -13.26
CA ARG A 130 -19.93 -9.82 -14.60
C ARG A 130 -19.06 -11.03 -14.94
N ASN A 131 -17.82 -11.07 -14.45
CA ASN A 131 -16.88 -12.13 -14.78
C ASN A 131 -16.73 -13.18 -13.65
N GLY A 132 -17.38 -12.98 -12.50
CA GLY A 132 -17.28 -13.89 -11.35
C GLY A 132 -15.89 -13.90 -10.72
N PHE A 133 -15.16 -12.78 -10.77
CA PHE A 133 -13.83 -12.69 -10.18
C PHE A 133 -13.91 -12.61 -8.65
N GLU A 134 -12.94 -13.23 -7.98
CA GLU A 134 -12.77 -13.10 -6.52
C GLU A 134 -12.00 -11.83 -6.15
N GLY A 135 -12.24 -11.30 -4.95
CA GLY A 135 -11.59 -10.10 -4.42
C GLY A 135 -12.31 -8.81 -4.81
N GLN A 136 -11.58 -7.69 -4.77
CA GLN A 136 -12.08 -6.37 -5.15
C GLN A 136 -10.97 -5.51 -5.75
N ALA A 137 -11.34 -4.45 -6.45
CA ALA A 137 -10.41 -3.40 -6.86
C ALA A 137 -10.67 -2.14 -6.05
N VAL A 138 -9.58 -1.50 -5.63
CA VAL A 138 -9.62 -0.26 -4.86
C VAL A 138 -8.68 0.76 -5.50
N GLU A 139 -9.12 2.01 -5.51
CA GLU A 139 -8.30 3.17 -5.80
C GLU A 139 -7.86 3.79 -4.47
N LEU A 140 -6.55 3.83 -4.25
CA LEU A 140 -5.92 4.30 -3.02
C LEU A 140 -5.46 5.76 -3.19
N PRO A 141 -6.07 6.73 -2.51
CA PRO A 141 -5.55 8.09 -2.44
C PRO A 141 -4.41 8.23 -1.43
N ALA A 142 -3.78 9.40 -1.37
CA ALA A 142 -2.89 9.73 -0.26
C ALA A 142 -3.69 9.94 1.04
N PRO A 143 -3.16 9.51 2.21
CA PRO A 143 -1.85 8.91 2.43
C PRO A 143 -1.80 7.39 2.22
N ILE A 144 -2.93 6.72 1.98
CA ILE A 144 -3.00 5.26 1.90
C ILE A 144 -2.09 4.69 0.80
N ASN A 145 -1.97 5.37 -0.35
CA ASN A 145 -1.04 4.96 -1.41
C ASN A 145 0.44 5.01 -0.98
N GLN A 146 0.81 5.91 -0.06
CA GLN A 146 2.16 6.01 0.48
C GLN A 146 2.42 4.84 1.42
N TRP A 147 1.45 4.50 2.27
CA TRP A 147 1.53 3.34 3.15
C TRP A 147 1.55 2.02 2.38
N PHE A 148 0.83 1.92 1.24
CA PHE A 148 0.92 0.74 0.37
C PHE A 148 2.34 0.52 -0.15
N ILE A 149 3.07 1.60 -0.46
CA ILE A 149 4.47 1.52 -0.89
C ILE A 149 5.41 1.23 0.28
N GLU A 150 5.14 1.81 1.45
CA GLU A 150 5.94 1.62 2.67
C GLU A 150 5.83 0.20 3.22
N TYR A 151 4.62 -0.36 3.28
CA TYR A 151 4.34 -1.69 3.82
C TYR A 151 4.33 -2.79 2.77
N GLY A 152 4.39 -2.43 1.49
CA GLY A 152 4.48 -3.38 0.39
C GLY A 152 5.81 -4.11 0.38
N GLN A 153 5.74 -5.44 0.51
CA GLN A 153 6.90 -6.33 0.52
C GLN A 153 6.69 -7.54 -0.40
N ASN A 154 7.76 -8.30 -0.62
CA ASN A 154 7.80 -9.46 -1.52
C ASN A 154 7.28 -9.15 -2.95
N ALA A 155 7.42 -7.88 -3.35
CA ALA A 155 6.91 -7.38 -4.61
C ALA A 155 7.67 -7.98 -5.78
N ARG A 156 6.95 -8.36 -6.83
CA ARG A 156 7.53 -8.91 -8.06
C ARG A 156 6.64 -8.70 -9.27
N ILE A 157 7.27 -8.58 -10.43
CA ILE A 157 6.57 -8.59 -11.72
C ILE A 157 6.15 -10.03 -12.01
N ILE A 158 4.88 -10.23 -12.35
CA ILE A 158 4.32 -11.52 -12.75
C ILE A 158 3.83 -11.49 -14.20
N LYS A 159 3.91 -12.65 -14.86
CA LYS A 159 3.49 -12.84 -16.26
C LYS A 159 2.00 -13.14 -16.36
#